data_AF-C1PGJ3-F1
#
_entry.id   AF-C1PGJ3-F1
#
_cell.length_a   1.000
_cell.length_b   1.000
_cell.length_c   1.000
_cell.angle_alpha   90.00
_cell.angle_beta   90.00
_cell.angle_gamma   90.00
#
_symmetry.space_group_name_H-M   'P 1'
#
loop_
_entity.id
_entity.type
_entity.pdbx_description
1 polymer ?
#
loop_
_entity_poly.entity_id
_entity_poly.type
_entity_poly.pdbx_seq_one_letter_code
_entity_poly.pdbx_strand_id
1 'polypeptide(L)'
;ILFLITMMMGTLISISSFSWLSMWMGLEINMLSFIPLMNKSNNSNSSEASLKYFIVQAISSMFILFTVLFTLILWEYIELMKSPLEIIFNSALLTKMGAAPFHFWFPEIIEGLSWMNTLILLTWQKIAPMILIMYNFSLSLFFCFIIITSMLISGMKSWNQVSIKKILAFSSINHIGWMLSMIMFNQSLWIFYFSFYVFVTISLISIFKMLEIETVQALFNIMNSNKTLKLFFFLN
;
A
#
# COMPACT_ATOMS: atom_id res chain seq x y z
N ILE A 1 -18.72 6.86 -8.51
CA ILE A 1 -18.74 8.02 -7.59
C ILE A 1 -19.09 7.56 -6.19
N LEU A 2 -20.23 6.89 -5.99
CA LEU A 2 -20.60 6.28 -4.69
C LEU A 2 -19.43 5.51 -4.04
N PHE A 3 -18.85 4.55 -4.75
CA PHE A 3 -17.73 3.74 -4.23
C PHE A 3 -16.47 4.53 -3.88
N LEU A 4 -16.18 5.64 -4.58
CA LEU A 4 -15.04 6.49 -4.23
C LEU A 4 -15.32 7.25 -2.92
N ILE A 5 -16.54 7.77 -2.76
CA ILE A 5 -16.93 8.49 -1.55
C ILE A 5 -16.93 7.54 -0.34
N THR A 6 -17.48 6.33 -0.48
CA THR A 6 -17.47 5.35 0.61
C THR A 6 -16.06 4.89 0.96
N MET A 7 -15.16 4.77 -0.02
CA MET A 7 -13.74 4.50 0.22
C MET A 7 -13.07 5.62 1.03
N MET A 8 -13.27 6.89 0.64
CA MET A 8 -12.75 8.02 1.40
C MET A 8 -13.32 8.06 2.82
N MET A 9 -14.62 7.82 2.97
CA MET A 9 -15.28 7.76 4.28
C MET A 9 -14.72 6.64 5.16
N GLY A 10 -14.48 5.45 4.60
CA GLY A 10 -13.85 4.34 5.33
C GLY A 10 -12.48 4.72 5.88
N THR A 11 -11.65 5.39 5.06
CA THR A 11 -10.36 5.90 5.53
C THR A 11 -10.50 6.96 6.62
N LEU A 12 -11.42 7.91 6.49
CA LEU A 12 -11.64 8.95 7.51
C LEU A 12 -12.12 8.34 8.84
N ILE A 13 -13.09 7.42 8.79
CA ILE A 13 -13.59 6.69 9.98
C ILE A 13 -12.44 5.97 10.68
N SER A 14 -11.56 5.30 9.94
CA SER A 14 -10.43 4.59 10.55
C SER A 14 -9.45 5.53 11.25
N ILE A 15 -9.19 6.71 10.70
CA ILE A 15 -8.21 7.67 11.25
C ILE A 15 -8.76 8.40 12.48
N SER A 16 -10.05 8.75 12.48
CA SER A 16 -10.71 9.50 13.57
C SER A 16 -11.27 8.61 14.69
N SER A 17 -11.09 7.30 14.58
CA SER A 17 -11.69 6.33 15.50
C SER A 17 -11.09 6.40 16.90
N PHE A 18 -11.96 6.33 17.93
CA PHE A 18 -11.53 6.24 19.34
C PHE A 18 -11.41 4.79 19.83
N SER A 19 -12.08 3.84 19.17
CA SER A 19 -12.05 2.43 19.57
C SER A 19 -11.48 1.55 18.46
N TRP A 20 -10.72 0.52 18.86
CA TRP A 20 -10.12 -0.46 17.95
C TRP A 20 -11.15 -1.14 17.02
N LEU A 21 -12.38 -1.36 17.51
CA LEU A 21 -13.46 -1.94 16.70
C LEU A 21 -13.96 -0.97 15.62
N SER A 22 -14.16 0.31 15.98
CA SER A 22 -14.60 1.32 15.00
C SER A 22 -13.56 1.57 13.91
N MET A 23 -12.28 1.51 14.27
CA MET A 23 -11.17 1.54 13.33
C MET A 23 -11.23 0.38 12.33
N TRP A 24 -11.43 -0.85 12.82
CA TRP A 24 -11.58 -2.05 11.99
C TRP A 24 -12.74 -1.90 11.01
N MET A 25 -13.90 -1.40 11.47
CA MET A 25 -15.04 -1.13 10.58
C MET A 25 -14.67 -0.14 9.46
N GLY A 26 -13.93 0.93 9.75
CA GLY A 26 -13.46 1.87 8.73
C GLY A 26 -12.57 1.20 7.66
N LEU A 27 -11.67 0.32 8.10
CA LEU A 27 -10.82 -0.45 7.18
C LEU A 27 -11.61 -1.45 6.31
N GLU A 28 -12.67 -2.05 6.85
CA GLU A 28 -13.59 -2.92 6.09
C GLU A 28 -14.39 -2.16 5.04
N ILE A 29 -14.94 -1.00 5.41
CA ILE A 29 -15.66 -0.12 4.47
C ILE A 29 -14.74 0.30 3.32
N ASN A 30 -13.48 0.63 3.62
CA ASN A 30 -12.48 0.95 2.59
C ASN A 30 -12.21 -0.24 1.66
N MET A 31 -12.03 -1.45 2.20
CA MET A 31 -11.80 -2.66 1.40
C MET A 31 -12.99 -2.99 0.49
N LEU A 32 -14.20 -3.04 1.05
CA LEU A 32 -15.42 -3.40 0.31
C LEU A 32 -15.78 -2.38 -0.77
N SER A 33 -15.49 -1.10 -0.54
CA SER A 33 -15.73 -0.05 -1.53
C SER A 33 -14.69 -0.04 -2.67
N PHE A 34 -13.46 -0.47 -2.41
CA PHE A 34 -12.42 -0.50 -3.42
C PHE A 34 -12.56 -1.68 -4.41
N ILE A 35 -13.11 -2.82 -3.99
CA ILE A 35 -13.30 -4.00 -4.85
C ILE A 35 -14.13 -3.69 -6.12
N PRO A 36 -15.31 -3.05 -6.03
CA PRO A 36 -16.08 -2.65 -7.22
C PRO A 36 -15.33 -1.66 -8.12
N LEU A 37 -14.45 -0.81 -7.57
CA LEU A 37 -13.64 0.10 -8.37
C LEU A 37 -12.62 -0.67 -9.22
N MET A 38 -12.04 -1.76 -8.68
CA MET A 38 -11.11 -2.62 -9.42
C MET A 38 -11.77 -3.32 -10.62
N ASN A 39 -12.98 -3.85 -10.44
CA ASN A 39 -13.63 -4.71 -11.44
C ASN A 39 -14.41 -3.95 -12.53
N LYS A 40 -14.21 -2.62 -12.66
CA LYS A 40 -15.00 -1.79 -13.58
C LYS A 40 -14.80 -2.13 -15.06
N SER A 41 -13.65 -2.70 -15.44
CA SER A 41 -13.31 -3.00 -16.83
C SER A 41 -13.91 -4.30 -17.37
N ASN A 42 -14.60 -5.12 -16.57
CA ASN A 42 -15.11 -6.45 -16.96
C ASN A 42 -14.06 -7.39 -17.60
N ASN A 43 -12.76 -7.12 -17.43
CA ASN A 43 -11.69 -7.96 -17.93
C ASN A 43 -11.41 -9.09 -16.93
N SER A 44 -11.08 -10.27 -17.43
CA SER A 44 -10.67 -11.44 -16.61
C SER A 44 -9.52 -11.10 -15.67
N ASN A 45 -8.58 -10.28 -16.12
CA ASN A 45 -7.43 -9.89 -15.31
C ASN A 45 -7.83 -8.94 -14.16
N SER A 46 -8.80 -8.05 -14.40
CA SER A 46 -9.31 -7.17 -13.34
C SER A 46 -10.16 -7.91 -12.32
N SER A 47 -10.91 -8.95 -12.74
CA SER A 47 -11.67 -9.78 -11.82
C SER A 47 -10.76 -10.66 -10.97
N GLU A 48 -9.74 -11.29 -11.54
CA GLU A 48 -8.72 -12.06 -10.79
C GLU A 48 -7.98 -11.17 -9.78
N ALA A 49 -7.54 -9.97 -10.19
CA ALA A 49 -6.89 -9.02 -9.30
C ALA A 49 -7.80 -8.61 -8.13
N SER A 50 -9.09 -8.38 -8.39
CA SER A 50 -10.05 -8.02 -7.35
C SER A 50 -10.30 -9.16 -6.35
N LEU A 51 -10.31 -10.41 -6.81
CA LEU A 51 -10.42 -11.59 -5.95
C LEU A 51 -9.17 -11.79 -5.08
N LYS A 52 -7.97 -11.67 -5.66
CA LYS A 52 -6.71 -11.71 -4.91
C LYS A 52 -6.67 -10.62 -3.83
N TYR A 53 -7.14 -9.42 -4.17
CA TYR A 53 -7.20 -8.30 -3.22
C TYR A 53 -8.14 -8.61 -2.07
N PHE A 54 -9.35 -9.07 -2.37
CA PHE A 54 -10.34 -9.43 -1.36
C PHE A 54 -9.80 -10.48 -0.39
N ILE A 55 -9.23 -11.58 -0.89
CA ILE A 55 -8.75 -12.68 -0.04
C ILE A 55 -7.67 -12.19 0.93
N VAL A 56 -6.65 -11.49 0.42
CA VAL A 56 -5.53 -11.04 1.27
C VAL A 56 -5.98 -10.01 2.29
N GLN A 57 -6.81 -9.04 1.86
CA GLN A 57 -7.28 -7.98 2.74
C GLN A 57 -8.28 -8.51 3.79
N ALA A 58 -9.13 -9.48 3.44
CA ALA A 58 -10.02 -10.14 4.38
C ALA A 58 -9.23 -10.96 5.43
N ILE A 59 -8.19 -11.70 5.02
CA ILE A 59 -7.34 -12.43 5.97
C ILE A 59 -6.64 -11.45 6.93
N SER A 60 -6.10 -10.35 6.41
CA SER A 60 -5.47 -9.34 7.24
C SER A 60 -6.46 -8.70 8.23
N SER A 61 -7.70 -8.43 7.81
CA SER A 61 -8.70 -7.83 8.69
C SER A 61 -9.21 -8.80 9.75
N MET A 62 -9.24 -10.10 9.46
CA MET A 62 -9.52 -11.13 10.46
C MET A 62 -8.43 -11.19 11.54
N PHE A 63 -7.14 -11.06 11.17
CA PHE A 63 -6.06 -10.96 12.17
C PHE A 63 -6.17 -9.69 13.03
N ILE A 64 -6.52 -8.55 12.43
CA ILE A 64 -6.80 -7.31 13.18
C ILE A 64 -7.92 -7.58 14.19
N LEU A 65 -9.07 -8.08 13.74
CA LEU A 65 -10.21 -8.34 14.61
C LEU A 65 -9.87 -9.34 15.73
N PHE A 66 -9.13 -10.41 15.41
CA PHE A 66 -8.67 -11.40 16.37
C PHE A 66 -7.86 -10.74 17.49
N THR A 67 -6.87 -9.92 17.14
CA THR A 67 -6.04 -9.24 18.16
C THR A 67 -6.87 -8.28 19.02
N VAL A 68 -7.79 -7.52 18.42
CA VAL A 68 -8.68 -6.61 19.15
C VAL A 68 -9.57 -7.37 20.14
N LEU A 69 -10.26 -8.42 19.70
CA LEU A 69 -11.11 -9.22 20.58
C LEU A 69 -10.31 -9.92 21.68
N PHE A 70 -9.16 -10.49 21.33
CA PHE A 70 -8.31 -11.17 22.30
C PHE A 70 -7.78 -10.21 23.36
N THR A 71 -7.44 -8.98 22.97
CA THR A 71 -7.05 -7.95 23.93
C THR A 71 -8.19 -7.60 24.88
N LEU A 72 -9.42 -7.40 24.38
CA LEU A 72 -10.58 -7.11 25.22
C LEU A 72 -10.87 -8.22 26.25
N ILE A 73 -10.63 -9.49 25.91
CA ILE A 73 -10.81 -10.61 26.85
C ILE A 73 -9.73 -10.59 27.95
N LEU A 74 -8.51 -10.17 27.63
CA LEU A 74 -7.39 -10.13 28.57
C LEU A 74 -7.41 -8.92 29.53
N TRP A 75 -8.36 -7.98 29.39
CA TRP A 75 -8.40 -6.68 30.06
C TRP A 75 -8.62 -6.69 31.60
N GLU A 76 -8.54 -7.82 32.29
CA GLU A 76 -8.30 -7.78 33.76
C GLU A 76 -6.84 -7.39 34.11
N TYR A 77 -5.92 -7.39 33.15
CA TYR A 77 -4.57 -6.81 33.33
C TYR A 77 -4.26 -5.82 32.21
N ILE A 78 -4.62 -4.56 32.48
CA ILE A 78 -4.28 -3.39 31.68
C ILE A 78 -2.80 -3.12 31.87
N GLU A 79 -1.96 -3.67 31.00
CA GLU A 79 -0.71 -3.03 30.63
C GLU A 79 -0.18 -3.65 29.33
N LEU A 80 -0.44 -2.90 28.26
CA LEU A 80 0.06 -3.06 26.91
C LEU A 80 -0.32 -4.37 26.20
N MET A 81 -0.59 -4.24 24.91
CA MET A 81 -0.42 -5.33 23.97
C MET A 81 0.91 -6.03 24.27
N LYS A 82 0.87 -7.20 24.92
CA LYS A 82 2.07 -8.02 25.08
C LYS A 82 2.67 -8.22 23.69
N SER A 83 4.00 -8.21 23.62
CA SER A 83 4.78 -8.26 22.38
C SER A 83 4.23 -9.19 21.27
N PRO A 84 3.68 -10.41 21.52
CA PRO A 84 3.16 -11.23 20.43
C PRO A 84 1.90 -10.65 19.75
N LEU A 85 0.96 -10.06 20.50
CA LEU A 85 -0.29 -9.53 19.94
C LEU A 85 -0.03 -8.28 19.10
N GLU A 86 0.90 -7.44 19.55
CA GLU A 86 1.35 -6.27 18.81
C GLU A 86 2.02 -6.66 17.49
N ILE A 87 2.85 -7.70 17.48
CA ILE A 87 3.47 -8.23 16.25
C ILE A 87 2.40 -8.75 15.30
N ILE A 88 1.38 -9.48 15.78
CA ILE A 88 0.29 -9.97 14.93
C ILE A 88 -0.49 -8.79 14.35
N PHE A 89 -0.88 -7.81 15.17
CA PHE A 89 -1.62 -6.64 14.73
C PHE A 89 -0.82 -5.84 13.68
N ASN A 90 0.45 -5.57 13.95
CA ASN A 90 1.33 -4.85 13.03
C ASN A 90 1.58 -5.66 11.74
N SER A 91 1.77 -6.99 11.82
CA SER A 91 1.86 -7.84 10.63
C SER A 91 0.61 -7.74 9.75
N ALA A 92 -0.57 -7.65 10.36
CA ALA A 92 -1.81 -7.47 9.63
C ALA A 92 -1.91 -6.08 8.97
N LEU A 93 -1.48 -5.00 9.62
CA LEU A 93 -1.41 -3.68 8.96
C LEU A 93 -0.37 -3.63 7.83
N LEU A 94 0.79 -4.27 8.02
CA LEU A 94 1.85 -4.36 7.00
C LEU A 94 1.40 -5.17 5.79
N THR A 95 0.62 -6.25 5.99
CA THR A 95 0.00 -7.00 4.89
C THR A 95 -0.99 -6.12 4.13
N LYS A 96 -1.82 -5.30 4.80
CA LYS A 96 -2.75 -4.36 4.15
C LYS A 96 -2.07 -3.36 3.22
N MET A 97 -0.89 -2.84 3.59
CA MET A 97 -0.14 -1.90 2.74
C MET A 97 0.85 -2.54 1.75
N GLY A 98 1.03 -3.87 1.81
CA GLY A 98 1.91 -4.61 0.89
C GLY A 98 3.41 -4.47 1.20
N ALA A 99 3.78 -4.27 2.47
CA ALA A 99 5.20 -4.26 2.87
C ALA A 99 5.81 -5.67 2.79
N ALA A 100 7.10 -5.77 2.50
CA ALA A 100 7.79 -7.05 2.58
C ALA A 100 7.94 -7.49 4.05
N PRO A 101 7.88 -8.79 4.37
CA PRO A 101 7.80 -9.97 3.49
C PRO A 101 6.39 -10.31 2.95
N PHE A 102 5.37 -9.52 3.31
CA PHE A 102 3.96 -9.76 2.97
C PHE A 102 3.54 -9.18 1.60
N HIS A 103 4.49 -8.87 0.73
CA HIS A 103 4.28 -8.08 -0.47
C HIS A 103 3.88 -8.88 -1.72
N PHE A 104 3.85 -10.22 -1.66
CA PHE A 104 3.67 -11.06 -2.85
C PHE A 104 2.39 -10.75 -3.64
N TRP A 105 1.30 -10.43 -2.93
CA TRP A 105 0.03 -10.08 -3.56
C TRP A 105 0.10 -8.76 -4.35
N PHE A 106 0.98 -7.85 -3.96
CA PHE A 106 0.91 -6.46 -4.36
C PHE A 106 1.33 -6.23 -5.83
N PRO A 107 2.48 -6.74 -6.33
CA PRO A 107 2.84 -6.65 -7.74
C PRO A 107 1.87 -7.36 -8.69
N GLU A 108 1.30 -8.51 -8.26
CA GLU A 108 0.36 -9.29 -9.09
C GLU A 108 -0.94 -8.53 -9.31
N ILE A 109 -1.47 -7.88 -8.28
CA ILE A 109 -2.73 -7.13 -8.38
C ILE A 109 -2.54 -5.90 -9.26
N ILE A 110 -1.44 -5.16 -9.10
CA ILE A 110 -1.22 -3.91 -9.84
C ILE A 110 -1.16 -4.17 -11.36
N GLU A 111 -0.65 -5.31 -11.81
CA GLU A 111 -0.62 -5.65 -13.24
C GLU A 111 -2.01 -5.76 -13.87
N GLY A 112 -2.99 -6.30 -13.14
CA GLY A 112 -4.37 -6.46 -13.58
C GLY A 112 -5.24 -5.20 -13.47
N LEU A 113 -4.72 -4.11 -12.92
CA LEU A 113 -5.48 -2.88 -12.66
C LEU A 113 -5.31 -1.81 -13.76
N SER A 114 -6.33 -0.96 -13.89
CA SER A 114 -6.26 0.28 -14.68
C SER A 114 -5.35 1.32 -14.01
N TRP A 115 -4.77 2.25 -14.78
CA TRP A 115 -3.87 3.28 -14.24
C TRP A 115 -4.46 4.09 -13.08
N MET A 116 -5.75 4.45 -13.14
CA MET A 116 -6.38 5.19 -12.04
C MET A 116 -6.51 4.33 -10.77
N ASN A 117 -6.82 3.04 -10.92
CA ASN A 117 -6.90 2.14 -9.77
C ASN A 117 -5.51 1.81 -9.21
N THR A 118 -4.47 1.74 -10.06
CA THR A 118 -3.09 1.62 -9.60
C THR A 118 -2.68 2.84 -8.78
N LEU A 119 -3.07 4.05 -9.18
CA LEU A 119 -2.79 5.27 -8.40
C LEU A 119 -3.44 5.20 -7.01
N ILE A 120 -4.72 4.83 -6.95
CA ILE A 120 -5.45 4.70 -5.68
C ILE A 120 -4.80 3.66 -4.76
N LEU A 121 -4.40 2.51 -5.31
CA LEU A 121 -3.75 1.45 -4.53
C LEU A 121 -2.35 1.86 -4.04
N LEU A 122 -1.58 2.57 -4.87
CA LEU A 122 -0.23 3.01 -4.54
C LEU A 122 -0.21 4.17 -3.51
N THR A 123 -1.28 4.96 -3.42
CA THR A 123 -1.35 6.17 -2.60
C THR A 123 -2.41 6.05 -1.49
N TRP A 124 -3.69 6.13 -1.86
CA TRP A 124 -4.80 6.25 -0.91
C TRP A 124 -4.90 5.06 0.04
N GLN A 125 -4.75 3.84 -0.47
CA GLN A 125 -4.85 2.62 0.34
C GLN A 125 -3.74 2.49 1.41
N LYS A 126 -2.64 3.26 1.30
CA LYS A 126 -1.56 3.26 2.28
C LYS A 126 -1.81 4.20 3.47
N ILE A 127 -2.71 5.17 3.36
CA ILE A 127 -2.92 6.23 4.36
C ILE A 127 -3.41 5.64 5.69
N ALA A 128 -4.52 4.90 5.67
CA ALA A 128 -5.11 4.36 6.88
C ALA A 128 -4.18 3.37 7.60
N PRO A 129 -3.59 2.34 6.95
CA PRO A 129 -2.66 1.43 7.63
C PRO A 129 -1.44 2.14 8.22
N MET A 130 -0.88 3.14 7.54
CA MET A 130 0.30 3.86 8.06
C MET A 130 -0.01 4.69 9.30
N ILE A 131 -1.14 5.42 9.32
CA ILE A 131 -1.53 6.20 10.50
C ILE A 131 -1.80 5.27 11.69
N LEU A 132 -2.39 4.09 11.46
CA LEU A 132 -2.62 3.11 12.51
C LEU A 132 -1.33 2.51 13.06
N ILE A 133 -0.33 2.28 12.19
CA ILE A 133 1.01 1.91 12.62
C ILE A 133 1.63 3.01 13.48
N MET A 134 1.42 4.29 13.16
CA MET A 134 1.93 5.40 13.97
C MET A 134 1.35 5.43 15.39
N TYR A 135 0.07 5.12 15.57
CA TYR A 135 -0.56 5.08 16.90
C TYR A 135 -0.02 3.96 17.78
N ASN A 136 0.35 2.82 17.19
CA ASN A 136 0.87 1.65 17.88
C ASN A 136 2.39 1.50 17.71
N PHE A 137 3.09 2.57 17.35
CA PHE A 137 4.50 2.42 17.00
C PHE A 137 5.36 2.25 18.26
N SER A 138 5.75 1.02 18.55
CA SER A 138 6.86 0.72 19.45
C SER A 138 8.13 0.42 18.65
N LEU A 139 9.25 0.98 19.11
CA LEU A 139 10.54 0.81 18.45
C LEU A 139 11.04 -0.62 18.69
N SER A 140 10.75 -1.51 17.74
CA SER A 140 10.98 -2.95 17.86
C SER A 140 11.90 -3.48 16.78
N LEU A 141 12.65 -4.55 17.11
CA LEU A 141 13.45 -5.33 16.16
C LEU A 141 12.62 -5.80 14.96
N PHE A 142 11.32 -5.99 15.14
CA PHE A 142 10.37 -6.36 14.11
C PHE A 142 10.32 -5.31 12.98
N PHE A 143 10.13 -4.02 13.32
CA PHE A 143 10.12 -2.97 12.29
C PHE A 143 11.47 -2.80 11.60
N CYS A 144 12.60 -2.94 12.31
CA CYS A 144 13.92 -2.96 11.67
C CYS A 144 14.03 -4.07 10.62
N PHE A 145 13.57 -5.27 10.95
CA PHE A 145 13.56 -6.40 10.02
C PHE A 145 12.70 -6.12 8.77
N ILE A 146 11.52 -5.53 8.94
CA ILE A 146 10.63 -5.16 7.83
C ILE A 146 11.25 -4.08 6.95
N ILE A 147 11.87 -3.07 7.54
CA ILE A 147 12.54 -1.99 6.80
C ILE A 147 13.65 -2.59 5.93
N ILE A 148 14.55 -3.39 6.51
CA ILE A 148 15.65 -3.99 5.76
C ILE A 148 15.13 -4.92 4.65
N THR A 149 14.16 -5.79 4.96
CA THR A 149 13.61 -6.72 3.96
C THR A 149 12.87 -6.00 2.84
N SER A 150 12.12 -4.94 3.14
CA SER A 150 11.43 -4.13 2.12
C SER A 150 12.39 -3.45 1.16
N MET A 151 13.51 -2.89 1.65
CA MET A 151 14.53 -2.28 0.81
C MET A 151 15.28 -3.32 -0.03
N LEU A 152 15.68 -4.45 0.57
CA LEU A 152 16.39 -5.52 -0.16
C LEU A 152 15.52 -6.14 -1.25
N ILE A 153 14.28 -6.51 -0.91
CA ILE A 153 13.41 -7.23 -1.83
C ILE A 153 12.94 -6.31 -2.97
N SER A 154 12.64 -5.05 -2.68
CA SER A 154 12.30 -4.08 -3.74
C SER A 154 13.47 -3.85 -4.70
N GLY A 155 14.69 -3.68 -4.18
CA GLY A 155 15.89 -3.53 -4.99
C GLY A 155 16.11 -4.72 -5.91
N MET A 156 16.18 -5.93 -5.35
CA MET A 156 16.46 -7.15 -6.13
C MET A 156 15.34 -7.50 -7.12
N LYS A 157 14.06 -7.44 -6.72
CA LYS A 157 12.96 -7.87 -7.58
C LYS A 157 12.59 -6.86 -8.66
N SER A 158 12.94 -5.57 -8.50
CA SER A 158 12.65 -4.54 -9.50
C SER A 158 13.46 -4.69 -10.78
N TRP A 159 14.69 -5.20 -10.71
CA TRP A 159 15.61 -5.28 -11.85
C TRP A 159 15.14 -6.20 -12.97
N ASN A 160 14.38 -7.24 -12.65
CA ASN A 160 13.97 -8.26 -13.60
C ASN A 160 12.51 -8.13 -14.06
N GLN A 161 11.92 -6.94 -13.96
CA GLN A 161 10.53 -6.71 -14.37
C GLN A 161 10.45 -6.00 -15.72
N VAL A 162 9.56 -6.49 -16.59
CA VAL A 162 9.29 -5.88 -17.90
C VAL A 162 8.07 -4.95 -17.86
N SER A 163 7.11 -5.19 -16.98
CA SER A 163 5.92 -4.34 -16.86
C SER A 163 6.16 -3.13 -15.95
N ILE A 164 5.82 -1.93 -16.42
CA ILE A 164 6.02 -0.68 -15.68
C ILE A 164 5.23 -0.67 -14.38
N LYS A 165 4.02 -1.24 -14.41
CA LYS A 165 3.17 -1.43 -13.25
C LYS A 165 3.86 -2.24 -12.14
N LYS A 166 4.56 -3.33 -12.46
CA LYS A 166 5.34 -4.09 -11.46
C LYS A 166 6.56 -3.32 -10.95
N ILE A 167 7.24 -2.56 -11.82
CA ILE A 167 8.34 -1.69 -11.40
C ILE A 167 7.85 -0.66 -10.37
N LEU A 168 6.71 0.00 -10.65
CA LEU A 168 6.06 0.92 -9.71
C LEU A 168 5.62 0.22 -8.41
N ALA A 169 5.16 -1.02 -8.49
CA ALA A 169 4.81 -1.80 -7.30
C ALA A 169 6.05 -1.96 -6.39
N PHE A 170 7.17 -2.43 -6.94
CA PHE A 170 8.41 -2.62 -6.18
C PHE A 170 9.03 -1.31 -5.69
N SER A 171 9.01 -0.23 -6.47
CA SER A 171 9.47 1.08 -5.98
C SER A 171 8.62 1.54 -4.79
N SER A 172 7.30 1.29 -4.82
CA SER A 172 6.44 1.64 -3.71
C SER A 172 6.67 0.80 -2.44
N ILE A 173 7.14 -0.45 -2.59
CA ILE A 173 7.57 -1.29 -1.47
C ILE A 173 8.85 -0.70 -0.85
N ASN A 174 9.77 -0.20 -1.67
CA ASN A 174 10.95 0.53 -1.17
C ASN A 174 10.56 1.80 -0.39
N HIS A 175 9.63 2.60 -0.94
CA HIS A 175 9.15 3.79 -0.25
C HIS A 175 8.43 3.47 1.07
N ILE A 176 7.79 2.29 1.21
CA ILE A 176 7.26 1.83 2.51
C ILE A 176 8.39 1.62 3.52
N GLY A 177 9.52 1.02 3.12
CA GLY A 177 10.68 0.88 4.00
C GLY A 177 11.19 2.23 4.51
N TRP A 178 11.32 3.23 3.63
CA TRP A 178 11.70 4.59 4.01
C TRP A 178 10.66 5.28 4.89
N MET A 179 9.37 5.14 4.56
CA MET A 179 8.29 5.67 5.38
C MET A 179 8.32 5.10 6.80
N LEU A 180 8.46 3.77 6.95
CA LEU A 180 8.59 3.12 8.24
C LEU A 180 9.83 3.60 9.00
N SER A 181 10.96 3.79 8.30
CA SER A 181 12.17 4.34 8.93
C SER A 181 11.94 5.77 9.45
N MET A 182 11.20 6.61 8.73
CA MET A 182 10.88 7.97 9.18
C MET A 182 9.97 7.97 10.40
N ILE A 183 8.99 7.05 10.47
CA ILE A 183 8.14 6.88 11.66
C ILE A 183 8.99 6.53 12.89
N MET A 184 10.06 5.73 12.74
CA MET A 184 10.97 5.41 13.85
C MET A 184 11.69 6.62 14.41
N PHE A 185 12.08 7.57 13.54
CA PHE A 185 12.80 8.77 13.97
C PHE A 185 11.86 9.87 14.46
N ASN A 186 10.87 10.21 13.65
CA ASN A 186 9.88 11.22 13.98
C ASN A 186 8.61 11.06 13.11
N GLN A 187 7.48 10.92 13.80
CA GLN A 187 6.15 10.81 13.21
C GLN A 187 5.80 11.97 12.26
N SER A 188 6.27 13.19 12.52
CA SER A 188 5.96 14.34 11.65
C SER A 188 6.70 14.30 10.31
N LEU A 189 7.91 13.75 10.27
CA LEU A 189 8.71 13.62 9.04
C LEU A 189 8.07 12.65 8.05
N TRP A 190 7.34 11.65 8.55
CA TRP A 190 6.61 10.72 7.71
C TRP A 190 5.58 11.43 6.80
N ILE A 191 4.84 12.40 7.33
CA ILE A 191 3.81 13.14 6.56
C ILE A 191 4.45 13.89 5.39
N PHE A 192 5.59 14.55 5.64
CA PHE A 192 6.34 15.23 4.59
C PHE A 192 6.85 14.26 3.53
N TYR A 193 7.42 13.13 3.94
CA TYR A 193 7.91 12.13 2.99
C TYR A 193 6.76 11.54 2.16
N PHE A 194 5.63 11.22 2.80
CA PHE A 194 4.47 10.67 2.11
C PHE A 194 3.88 11.65 1.10
N SER A 195 3.83 12.95 1.40
CA SER A 195 3.33 13.95 0.45
C SER A 195 4.21 14.06 -0.80
N PHE A 196 5.54 14.03 -0.64
CA PHE A 196 6.47 13.96 -1.77
C PHE A 196 6.29 12.67 -2.60
N TYR A 197 6.15 11.52 -1.93
CA TYR A 197 5.89 10.25 -2.61
C TYR A 197 4.57 10.29 -3.42
N VAL A 198 3.49 10.83 -2.85
CA VAL A 198 2.21 10.98 -3.55
C VAL A 198 2.36 11.91 -4.76
N PHE A 199 3.07 13.02 -4.63
CA PHE A 199 3.31 13.95 -5.73
C PHE A 199 4.03 13.28 -6.91
N VAL A 200 5.14 12.59 -6.63
CA VAL A 200 5.94 11.90 -7.67
C VAL A 200 5.17 10.75 -8.32
N THR A 201 4.39 10.00 -7.53
CA THR A 201 3.59 8.90 -8.09
C THR A 201 2.44 9.39 -8.98
N ILE A 202 1.77 10.48 -8.62
CA ILE A 202 0.76 11.12 -9.46
C ILE A 202 1.39 11.59 -10.78
N SER A 203 2.55 12.26 -10.74
CA SER A 203 3.20 12.74 -11.96
C SER A 203 3.59 11.59 -12.88
N LEU A 204 4.23 10.55 -12.37
CA LEU A 204 4.63 9.38 -13.18
C LEU A 204 3.42 8.66 -13.80
N ILE A 205 2.40 8.36 -13.01
CA ILE A 205 1.23 7.63 -13.51
C ILE A 205 0.43 8.47 -14.50
N SER A 206 0.38 9.80 -14.34
CA SER A 206 -0.26 10.69 -15.31
C SER A 206 0.42 10.62 -16.68
N ILE A 207 1.76 10.61 -16.71
CA ILE A 207 2.55 10.47 -17.95
C ILE A 207 2.32 9.10 -18.58
N PHE A 208 2.44 8.01 -17.80
CA PHE A 208 2.24 6.66 -18.32
C PHE A 208 0.83 6.41 -18.84
N LYS A 209 -0.17 7.02 -18.21
CA LYS A 209 -1.56 6.96 -18.68
C LYS A 209 -1.75 7.72 -19.99
N MET A 210 -1.18 8.92 -20.13
CA MET A 210 -1.30 9.72 -21.36
C MET A 210 -0.62 9.05 -22.56
N LEU A 211 0.48 8.34 -22.32
CA LEU A 211 1.28 7.67 -23.34
C LEU A 211 0.97 6.17 -23.49
N GLU A 212 0.01 5.64 -22.73
CA GLU A 212 -0.40 4.22 -22.70
C GLU A 212 0.77 3.23 -22.55
N ILE A 213 1.77 3.56 -21.73
CA ILE A 213 3.00 2.77 -21.61
C ILE A 213 2.86 1.66 -20.57
N GLU A 214 2.66 0.42 -21.02
CA GLU A 214 2.53 -0.72 -20.09
C GLU A 214 3.84 -1.51 -19.88
N THR A 215 4.74 -1.49 -20.87
CA THR A 215 6.01 -2.24 -20.83
C THR A 215 7.22 -1.34 -21.00
N VAL A 216 8.36 -1.78 -20.46
CA VAL A 216 9.66 -1.10 -20.59
C VAL A 216 10.06 -0.94 -22.07
N GLN A 217 9.72 -1.90 -22.93
CA GLN A 217 10.01 -1.79 -24.36
C GLN A 217 9.20 -0.68 -25.05
N ALA A 218 7.93 -0.51 -24.69
CA ALA A 218 7.12 0.60 -25.19
C ALA A 218 7.70 1.96 -24.77
N LEU A 219 8.22 2.06 -23.54
CA LEU A 219 8.93 3.24 -23.06
C LEU A 219 10.16 3.56 -23.92
N PHE A 220 11.00 2.55 -24.20
CA PHE A 220 12.18 2.73 -25.05
C PHE A 220 11.82 3.13 -26.48
N ASN A 221 10.73 2.59 -27.04
CA ASN A 221 10.27 2.96 -28.38
C ASN A 221 9.86 4.43 -28.46
N ILE A 222 9.11 4.93 -27.46
CA ILE A 222 8.69 6.33 -27.41
C ILE A 222 9.87 7.27 -27.19
N MET A 223 10.83 6.88 -26.35
CA MET A 223 12.07 7.67 -26.19
C MET A 223 12.87 7.68 -27.49
N ASN A 224 12.96 6.57 -28.21
CA ASN A 224 13.70 6.52 -29.46
C ASN A 224 13.05 7.32 -30.59
N SER A 225 11.71 7.45 -30.62
CA SER A 225 11.01 8.24 -31.62
C SER A 225 11.14 9.75 -31.36
N ASN A 226 11.06 10.19 -30.10
CA ASN A 226 11.12 11.60 -29.73
C ASN A 226 12.43 11.95 -29.00
N LYS A 227 13.41 12.49 -29.74
CA LYS A 227 14.72 12.90 -29.20
C LYS A 227 14.63 13.89 -28.04
N THR A 228 13.62 14.77 -28.01
CA THR A 228 13.39 15.71 -26.91
C THR A 228 12.97 14.99 -25.63
N LEU A 229 12.03 14.04 -25.72
CA LEU A 229 11.62 13.19 -24.60
C LEU A 229 12.79 12.33 -24.11
N LYS A 230 13.61 11.80 -25.01
CA LYS A 230 14.83 11.06 -24.66
C LYS A 230 15.82 11.90 -23.85
N LEU A 231 16.04 13.16 -24.26
CA LEU A 231 16.90 14.09 -23.52
C LEU A 231 16.34 14.41 -22.13
N PHE A 232 15.03 14.65 -22.00
CA PHE A 232 14.41 14.87 -20.69
C PHE A 232 14.53 13.67 -19.75
N PHE A 233 14.41 12.45 -20.27
CA PHE A 233 14.58 11.25 -19.45
C PHE A 233 16.03 10.98 -19.03
N PHE A 234 17.02 11.34 -19.85
CA PHE A 234 18.44 11.17 -19.49
C PHE A 234 18.98 12.22 -18.51
N LEU A 235 18.27 13.33 -18.33
CA LEU A 235 18.66 14.41 -17.42
C LEU A 235 18.19 14.18 -15.97
N ASN A 236 17.40 13.13 -15.72
CA ASN A 236 16.99 12.68 -14.38
C ASN A 236 17.77 11.42 -13.97
#